data_AF-A0A8T1FMH2-F1
#
_entry.id   AF-A0A8T1FMH2-F1
#
_cell.length_a   1.000
_cell.length_b   1.000
_cell.length_c   1.000
_cell.angle_alpha   90.00
_cell.angle_beta   90.00
_cell.angle_gamma   90.00
#
_symmetry.space_group_name_H-M   'P 1'
#
loop_
_entity.id
_entity.type
_entity.pdbx_description
1 polymer ?
#
loop_
_entity_poly.entity_id
_entity_poly.type
_entity_poly.pdbx_seq_one_letter_code
_entity_poly.pdbx_strand_id
1 'polypeptide(L)'
;MWVSYMNAIITENPRKTSSLFSSLEPRFSDRPLLEILEAAKKYPTMESAATKMQTKTIDGIFASGKSPTETFKLLRLDNVGDGILSSPLFQTWKNYVEVFNKKRPNHQESWFDPIHINYIPFLVESIIEKAMQNPSTVRIAKQAGGAWLQKKLGGGGTSSQPFRFLHLNKAGEKTLASPKFKTWAKYLNDFNHRYPDQKTTMIDGIRANYYDRRLLPILNAAKKDPRTEKLATNLQNALIAKWIAEKKNPSICGTRKAPMK
;
A
#
# COMPACT_ATOMS: atom_id res chain seq x y z
N MET A 1 21.11 -25.35 -11.17
CA MET A 1 21.72 -26.57 -11.74
C MET A 1 21.08 -26.96 -13.08
N TRP A 2 19.79 -27.28 -13.16
CA TRP A 2 19.16 -27.67 -14.43
C TRP A 2 19.26 -26.60 -15.54
N VAL A 3 18.83 -25.35 -15.29
CA VAL A 3 18.89 -24.27 -16.31
C VAL A 3 20.34 -24.01 -16.78
N SER A 4 21.31 -24.08 -15.86
CA SER A 4 22.73 -23.91 -16.17
C SER A 4 23.29 -25.03 -17.03
N TYR A 5 22.87 -26.28 -16.78
CA TYR A 5 23.21 -27.43 -17.63
C TYR A 5 22.61 -27.30 -19.03
N MET A 6 21.34 -26.88 -19.12
CA MET A 6 20.70 -26.63 -20.41
C MET A 6 21.37 -25.50 -21.20
N ASN A 7 21.82 -24.45 -20.51
CA ASN A 7 22.61 -23.40 -21.13
C ASN A 7 23.89 -23.95 -21.78
N ALA A 8 24.60 -24.86 -21.11
CA ALA A 8 25.81 -25.47 -21.65
C ALA A 8 25.52 -26.25 -22.95
N ILE A 9 24.46 -27.07 -22.96
CA ILE A 9 24.04 -27.82 -24.16
C ILE A 9 23.66 -26.89 -25.31
N ILE A 10 22.93 -25.80 -25.04
CA ILE A 10 22.52 -24.84 -26.06
C ILE A 10 23.73 -24.05 -26.60
N THR A 11 24.71 -23.75 -25.74
CA THR A 11 25.93 -23.07 -26.15
C THR A 11 26.72 -23.91 -27.15
N GLU A 12 26.79 -25.23 -26.94
CA GLU A 12 27.40 -26.16 -27.88
C GLU A 12 26.54 -26.40 -29.15
N ASN A 13 25.22 -26.28 -29.04
CA ASN A 13 24.31 -26.48 -30.17
C ASN A 13 23.05 -25.57 -30.10
N PRO A 14 23.13 -24.34 -30.65
CA PRO A 14 22.06 -23.35 -30.56
C PRO A 14 20.73 -23.77 -31.21
N ARG A 15 20.73 -24.75 -32.11
CA ARG A 15 19.50 -25.24 -32.76
C ARG A 15 18.58 -25.98 -31.79
N LYS A 16 19.09 -26.42 -30.63
CA LYS A 16 18.32 -27.15 -29.61
C LYS A 16 17.46 -26.26 -28.71
N THR A 17 17.57 -24.93 -28.81
CA THR A 17 16.84 -24.01 -27.91
C THR A 17 15.32 -24.19 -28.02
N SER A 18 14.77 -24.33 -29.23
CA SER A 18 13.32 -24.47 -29.42
C SER A 18 12.78 -25.82 -28.90
N SER A 19 13.50 -26.91 -29.15
CA SER A 19 13.10 -28.25 -28.68
C SER A 19 13.20 -28.36 -27.16
N LEU A 20 14.16 -27.66 -26.53
CA LEU A 20 14.24 -27.57 -25.08
C LEU A 20 12.94 -27.02 -24.48
N PHE A 21 12.52 -25.84 -24.90
CA PHE A 21 11.34 -25.18 -24.36
C PHE A 21 10.06 -25.98 -24.64
N SER A 22 9.97 -26.60 -25.82
CA SER A 22 8.85 -27.50 -26.15
C SER A 22 8.76 -28.70 -25.20
N SER A 23 9.89 -29.20 -24.68
CA SER A 23 9.90 -30.30 -23.71
C SER A 23 9.49 -29.89 -22.29
N LEU A 24 9.49 -28.59 -21.98
CA LEU A 24 9.07 -28.05 -20.68
C LEU A 24 7.55 -27.91 -20.57
N GLU A 25 6.86 -27.54 -21.66
CA GLU A 25 5.41 -27.29 -21.67
C GLU A 25 4.57 -28.41 -21.05
N PRO A 26 4.84 -29.71 -21.31
CA PRO A 26 4.02 -30.80 -20.76
C PRO A 26 4.26 -31.06 -19.26
N ARG A 27 5.39 -30.58 -18.72
CA ARG A 27 5.86 -30.92 -17.37
C ARG A 27 5.66 -29.80 -16.37
N PHE A 28 5.67 -28.56 -16.84
CA PHE A 28 5.54 -27.36 -16.03
C PHE A 28 4.55 -26.41 -16.69
N SER A 29 3.55 -25.96 -15.92
CA SER A 29 2.56 -24.97 -16.35
C SER A 29 2.58 -23.75 -15.44
N ASP A 30 2.07 -22.63 -15.94
CA ASP A 30 1.86 -21.39 -15.18
C ASP A 30 3.08 -20.94 -14.35
N ARG A 31 2.97 -20.93 -13.02
CA ARG A 31 3.98 -20.40 -12.10
C ARG A 31 5.33 -21.12 -12.17
N PRO A 32 5.41 -22.46 -12.01
CA PRO A 32 6.66 -23.20 -12.19
C PRO A 32 7.35 -22.93 -13.53
N LEU A 33 6.58 -22.82 -14.61
CA LEU A 33 7.14 -22.52 -15.93
C LEU A 33 7.72 -21.10 -15.96
N LEU A 34 6.99 -20.11 -15.45
CA LEU A 34 7.49 -18.72 -15.34
C LEU A 34 8.75 -18.61 -14.48
N GLU A 35 8.92 -19.46 -13.46
CA GLU A 35 10.16 -19.54 -12.66
C GLU A 35 11.36 -20.01 -13.46
N ILE A 36 11.16 -21.09 -14.23
CA ILE A 36 12.20 -21.63 -15.10
C ILE A 36 12.58 -20.61 -16.18
N LEU A 37 11.59 -19.93 -16.77
CA LEU A 37 11.81 -18.93 -17.81
C LEU A 37 12.54 -17.69 -17.29
N GLU A 38 12.21 -17.20 -16.10
CA GLU A 38 12.95 -16.10 -15.46
C GLU A 38 14.39 -16.48 -15.15
N ALA A 39 14.65 -17.72 -14.76
CA ALA A 39 16.03 -18.20 -14.60
C ALA A 39 16.76 -18.33 -15.95
N ALA A 40 16.08 -18.78 -17.01
CA ALA A 40 16.64 -18.93 -18.35
C ALA A 40 16.99 -17.59 -18.99
N LYS A 41 16.21 -16.53 -18.74
CA LYS A 41 16.47 -15.17 -19.24
C LYS A 41 17.79 -14.56 -18.78
N LYS A 42 18.39 -15.08 -17.71
CA LYS A 42 19.72 -14.66 -17.24
C LYS A 42 20.86 -15.10 -18.16
N TYR A 43 20.58 -15.99 -19.11
CA TYR A 43 21.54 -16.51 -20.07
C TYR A 43 21.26 -15.92 -21.46
N PRO A 44 22.20 -15.16 -22.06
CA PRO A 44 21.99 -14.49 -23.35
C PRO A 44 21.57 -15.43 -24.49
N THR A 45 22.05 -16.68 -24.49
CA THR A 45 21.72 -17.72 -25.48
C THR A 45 20.26 -18.16 -25.44
N MET A 46 19.59 -18.00 -24.30
CA MET A 46 18.20 -18.43 -24.08
C MET A 46 17.23 -17.26 -23.92
N GLU A 47 17.73 -16.03 -23.73
CA GLU A 47 16.93 -14.86 -23.37
C GLU A 47 15.74 -14.62 -24.31
N SER A 48 15.99 -14.58 -25.62
CA SER A 48 14.95 -14.31 -26.62
C SER A 48 13.87 -15.39 -26.63
N ALA A 49 14.27 -16.66 -26.62
CA ALA A 49 13.33 -17.78 -26.62
C ALA A 49 12.54 -17.87 -25.30
N ALA A 50 13.21 -17.68 -24.17
CA ALA A 50 12.58 -17.66 -22.85
C ALA A 50 11.59 -16.49 -22.73
N THR A 51 11.93 -15.31 -23.23
CA THR A 51 11.03 -14.14 -23.25
C THR A 51 9.80 -14.40 -24.12
N LYS A 52 9.97 -14.95 -25.33
CA LYS A 52 8.85 -15.30 -26.21
C LYS A 52 7.91 -16.31 -25.54
N MET A 53 8.46 -17.33 -24.90
CA MET A 53 7.67 -18.35 -24.20
C MET A 53 6.98 -17.79 -22.95
N GLN A 54 7.65 -16.88 -22.23
CA GLN A 54 7.07 -16.18 -21.08
C GLN A 54 5.85 -15.37 -21.50
N THR A 55 5.94 -14.59 -22.59
CA THR A 55 4.80 -13.84 -23.12
C THR A 55 3.63 -14.76 -23.45
N LYS A 56 3.88 -15.86 -24.20
CA LYS A 56 2.85 -16.87 -24.52
C LYS A 56 2.20 -17.46 -23.25
N THR A 57 3.00 -17.72 -22.22
CA THR A 57 2.51 -18.28 -20.95
C THR A 57 1.63 -17.27 -20.21
N ILE A 58 2.05 -16.00 -20.13
CA ILE A 58 1.28 -14.92 -19.50
C ILE A 58 -0.04 -14.69 -20.24
N ASP A 59 0.00 -14.66 -21.58
CA ASP A 59 -1.20 -14.52 -22.41
C ASP A 59 -2.17 -15.69 -22.20
N GLY A 60 -1.66 -16.92 -22.11
CA GLY A 60 -2.45 -18.10 -21.77
C GLY A 60 -3.11 -18.01 -20.39
N ILE A 61 -2.39 -17.51 -19.38
CA ILE A 61 -2.93 -17.28 -18.03
C ILE A 61 -4.08 -16.27 -18.09
N PHE A 62 -3.94 -15.15 -18.80
CA PHE A 62 -5.02 -14.17 -18.93
C PHE A 62 -6.21 -14.71 -19.74
N ALA A 63 -5.95 -15.47 -20.81
CA ALA A 63 -6.98 -16.08 -21.63
C ALA A 63 -7.81 -17.14 -20.88
N SER A 64 -7.21 -17.81 -19.89
CA SER A 64 -7.90 -18.82 -19.08
C SER A 64 -9.08 -18.28 -18.26
N GLY A 65 -9.13 -16.96 -18.01
CA GLY A 65 -10.22 -16.34 -17.26
C GLY A 65 -10.27 -16.70 -15.76
N LYS A 66 -9.15 -17.21 -15.21
CA LYS A 66 -8.95 -17.47 -13.77
C LYS A 66 -9.08 -16.19 -12.93
N SER A 67 -9.32 -16.29 -11.63
CA SER A 67 -9.54 -15.08 -10.82
C SER A 67 -8.33 -14.12 -10.80
N PRO A 68 -8.54 -12.81 -10.63
CA PRO A 68 -7.47 -11.86 -10.30
C PRO A 68 -6.55 -12.35 -9.18
N THR A 69 -7.12 -12.89 -8.11
CA THR A 69 -6.34 -13.41 -6.98
C THR A 69 -5.45 -14.59 -7.37
N GLU A 70 -5.97 -15.55 -8.14
CA GLU A 70 -5.20 -16.70 -8.61
C GLU A 70 -4.12 -16.28 -9.61
N THR A 71 -4.49 -15.50 -10.63
CA THR A 71 -3.57 -15.00 -11.66
C THR A 71 -2.43 -14.18 -11.07
N PHE A 72 -2.67 -13.41 -10.01
CA PHE A 72 -1.60 -12.68 -9.30
C PHE A 72 -0.49 -13.63 -8.80
N LYS A 73 -0.88 -14.76 -8.20
CA LYS A 73 0.05 -15.79 -7.73
C LYS A 73 0.68 -16.56 -8.88
N LEU A 74 -0.08 -16.88 -9.93
CA LEU A 74 0.45 -17.58 -11.11
C LEU A 74 1.54 -16.76 -11.80
N LEU A 75 1.34 -15.45 -11.90
CA LEU A 75 2.28 -14.49 -12.47
C LEU A 75 3.45 -14.14 -11.53
N ARG A 76 3.50 -14.74 -10.34
CA ARG A 76 4.54 -14.49 -9.32
C ARG A 76 4.60 -13.04 -8.83
N LEU A 77 3.50 -12.31 -8.97
CA LEU A 77 3.41 -10.93 -8.52
C LEU A 77 3.43 -10.82 -6.98
N ASP A 78 3.28 -11.93 -6.27
CA ASP A 78 3.47 -12.08 -4.83
C ASP A 78 4.94 -12.06 -4.38
N ASN A 79 5.90 -12.11 -5.32
CA ASN A 79 7.33 -12.20 -5.02
C ASN A 79 8.18 -11.11 -5.72
N VAL A 80 7.57 -10.01 -6.17
CA VAL A 80 8.29 -8.89 -6.81
C VAL A 80 8.98 -7.98 -5.79
N GLY A 81 8.61 -8.09 -4.51
CA GLY A 81 9.08 -7.19 -3.45
C GLY A 81 8.52 -5.77 -3.57
N ASP A 82 9.18 -4.80 -2.93
CA ASP A 82 8.70 -3.41 -2.82
C ASP A 82 8.55 -2.69 -4.17
N GLY A 83 9.14 -3.22 -5.23
CA GLY A 83 9.04 -2.69 -6.60
C GLY A 83 7.75 -3.08 -7.34
N ILE A 84 6.80 -3.76 -6.67
CA ILE A 84 5.59 -4.28 -7.32
C ILE A 84 4.78 -3.20 -8.03
N LEU A 85 4.61 -2.01 -7.43
CA LEU A 85 3.82 -0.93 -8.02
C LEU A 85 4.50 -0.30 -9.26
N SER A 86 5.80 -0.50 -9.43
CA SER A 86 6.54 -0.13 -10.66
C SER A 86 6.57 -1.24 -11.72
N SER A 87 6.14 -2.46 -11.40
CA SER A 87 6.24 -3.59 -12.32
C SER A 87 5.31 -3.40 -13.54
N PRO A 88 5.83 -3.46 -14.78
CA PRO A 88 4.99 -3.45 -15.98
C PRO A 88 3.99 -4.61 -16.01
N LEU A 89 4.42 -5.81 -15.58
CA LEU A 89 3.54 -6.97 -15.50
C LEU A 89 2.39 -6.76 -14.51
N PHE A 90 2.66 -6.06 -13.39
CA PHE A 90 1.60 -5.68 -12.45
C PHE A 90 0.57 -4.74 -13.09
N GLN A 91 0.99 -3.79 -13.93
CA GLN A 91 0.05 -2.91 -14.64
C GLN A 91 -0.79 -3.69 -15.65
N THR A 92 -0.19 -4.63 -16.39
CA THR A 92 -0.93 -5.52 -17.29
C THR A 92 -1.94 -6.38 -16.52
N TRP A 93 -1.52 -6.98 -15.40
CA TRP A 93 -2.42 -7.74 -14.53
C TRP A 93 -3.54 -6.87 -13.95
N LYS A 94 -3.26 -5.62 -13.58
CA LYS A 94 -4.31 -4.71 -13.11
C LYS A 94 -5.36 -4.44 -14.19
N ASN A 95 -4.95 -4.25 -15.45
CA ASN A 95 -5.88 -4.14 -16.58
C ASN A 95 -6.71 -5.42 -16.76
N TYR A 96 -6.09 -6.59 -16.55
CA TYR A 96 -6.80 -7.86 -16.53
C TYR A 96 -7.91 -7.89 -15.45
N VAL A 97 -7.63 -7.39 -14.23
CA VAL A 97 -8.66 -7.27 -13.17
C VAL A 97 -9.83 -6.41 -13.63
N GLU A 98 -9.57 -5.28 -14.31
CA GLU A 98 -10.63 -4.40 -14.82
C GLU A 98 -11.50 -5.10 -15.88
N VAL A 99 -10.88 -5.85 -16.80
CA VAL A 99 -11.59 -6.63 -17.82
C VAL A 99 -12.40 -7.77 -17.18
N PHE A 100 -11.82 -8.48 -16.21
CA PHE A 100 -12.48 -9.53 -15.46
C PHE A 100 -13.74 -9.00 -14.74
N ASN A 101 -13.61 -7.89 -14.03
CA ASN A 101 -14.70 -7.27 -13.27
C ASN A 101 -15.81 -6.74 -14.19
N LYS A 102 -15.47 -6.17 -15.35
CA LYS A 102 -16.47 -5.72 -16.36
C LYS A 102 -17.30 -6.88 -16.91
N LYS A 103 -16.66 -8.04 -17.14
CA LYS A 103 -17.35 -9.26 -17.60
C LYS A 103 -18.17 -9.94 -16.50
N ARG A 104 -17.87 -9.65 -15.22
CA ARG A 104 -18.47 -10.31 -14.06
C ARG A 104 -18.92 -9.29 -13.00
N PRO A 105 -19.94 -8.46 -13.30
CA PRO A 105 -20.35 -7.37 -12.41
C PRO A 105 -20.79 -7.82 -11.02
N ASN A 106 -21.31 -9.05 -10.88
CA ASN A 106 -21.75 -9.61 -9.60
C ASN A 106 -20.63 -10.37 -8.85
N HIS A 107 -19.44 -10.51 -9.44
CA HIS A 107 -18.31 -11.26 -8.86
C HIS A 107 -17.00 -10.48 -9.07
N GLN A 108 -17.01 -9.19 -8.74
CA GLN A 108 -15.83 -8.35 -8.87
C GLN A 108 -14.79 -8.68 -7.81
N GLU A 109 -13.51 -8.69 -8.19
CA GLU A 109 -12.38 -8.82 -7.27
C GLU A 109 -11.56 -7.54 -7.21
N SER A 110 -10.97 -7.27 -6.04
CA SER A 110 -10.10 -6.12 -5.85
C SER A 110 -8.71 -6.38 -6.39
N TRP A 111 -8.17 -5.45 -7.19
CA TRP A 111 -6.75 -5.49 -7.58
C TRP A 111 -5.81 -5.29 -6.38
N PHE A 112 -6.29 -4.68 -5.29
CA PHE A 112 -5.45 -4.38 -4.13
C PHE A 112 -5.40 -5.54 -3.11
N ASP A 113 -6.40 -6.41 -3.08
CA ASP A 113 -6.47 -7.52 -2.11
C ASP A 113 -5.27 -8.47 -2.19
N PRO A 114 -4.80 -8.89 -3.39
CA PRO A 114 -3.61 -9.71 -3.49
C PRO A 114 -2.36 -9.02 -2.92
N ILE A 115 -2.21 -7.70 -3.08
CA ILE A 115 -1.11 -6.95 -2.44
C ILE A 115 -1.28 -7.00 -0.92
N HIS A 116 -2.48 -6.67 -0.43
CA HIS A 116 -2.77 -6.62 1.00
C HIS A 116 -2.49 -7.94 1.71
N ILE A 117 -2.81 -9.07 1.07
CA ILE A 117 -2.69 -10.42 1.63
C ILE A 117 -1.26 -10.96 1.52
N ASN A 118 -0.60 -10.81 0.37
CA ASN A 118 0.66 -11.50 0.12
C ASN A 118 1.89 -10.70 0.58
N TYR A 119 1.78 -9.38 0.76
CA TYR A 119 2.88 -8.51 1.17
C TYR A 119 2.87 -8.16 2.67
N ILE A 120 2.18 -8.92 3.51
CA ILE A 120 2.18 -8.67 4.97
C ILE A 120 3.59 -8.71 5.58
N PRO A 121 4.49 -9.66 5.21
CA PRO A 121 5.88 -9.65 5.72
C PRO A 121 6.64 -8.36 5.36
N PHE A 122 6.29 -7.74 4.24
CA PHE A 122 6.87 -6.51 3.71
C PHE A 122 5.83 -5.38 3.79
N LEU A 123 5.61 -4.83 5.00
CA LEU A 123 4.60 -3.81 5.32
C LEU A 123 4.10 -3.01 4.09
N VAL A 124 2.84 -3.24 3.67
CA VAL A 124 2.21 -2.60 2.49
C VAL A 124 2.33 -1.07 2.51
N GLU A 125 2.35 -0.47 3.70
CA GLU A 125 2.61 0.96 3.90
C GLU A 125 3.96 1.39 3.28
N SER A 126 5.03 0.62 3.50
CA SER A 126 6.37 0.86 2.95
C SER A 126 6.38 0.81 1.43
N ILE A 127 5.68 -0.16 0.83
CA ILE A 127 5.56 -0.29 -0.64
C ILE A 127 4.91 0.97 -1.22
N ILE A 128 3.82 1.43 -0.60
CA ILE A 128 3.11 2.64 -1.03
C ILE A 128 3.99 3.87 -0.82
N GLU A 129 4.67 3.99 0.33
CA GLU A 129 5.56 5.12 0.64
C GLU A 129 6.72 5.23 -0.35
N LYS A 130 7.39 4.11 -0.65
CA LYS A 130 8.46 4.07 -1.65
C LYS A 130 7.96 4.45 -3.04
N ALA A 131 6.80 3.94 -3.43
CA ALA A 131 6.17 4.29 -4.71
C ALA A 131 5.70 5.76 -4.77
N MET A 132 5.39 6.39 -3.63
CA MET A 132 5.05 7.82 -3.55
C MET A 132 6.27 8.72 -3.79
N GLN A 133 7.49 8.23 -3.54
CA GLN A 133 8.74 8.98 -3.75
C GLN A 133 9.17 9.01 -5.23
N ASN A 134 8.69 8.08 -6.05
CA ASN A 134 9.02 8.01 -7.47
C ASN A 134 7.90 8.65 -8.33
N PRO A 135 8.21 9.69 -9.14
CA PRO A 135 7.24 10.35 -10.01
C PRO A 135 6.48 9.41 -10.96
N SER A 136 7.11 8.33 -11.45
CA SER A 136 6.45 7.39 -12.37
C SER A 136 5.39 6.53 -11.68
N THR A 137 5.51 6.30 -10.37
CA THR A 137 4.60 5.45 -9.58
C THR A 137 3.66 6.23 -8.66
N VAL A 138 3.81 7.55 -8.53
CA VAL A 138 3.00 8.35 -7.59
C VAL A 138 1.49 8.20 -7.81
N ARG A 139 1.05 8.03 -9.06
CA ARG A 139 -0.37 7.87 -9.39
C ARG A 139 -0.93 6.54 -8.85
N ILE A 140 -0.23 5.43 -9.10
CA ILE A 140 -0.66 4.11 -8.61
C ILE A 140 -0.50 4.02 -7.09
N ALA A 141 0.52 4.67 -6.52
CA ALA A 141 0.72 4.74 -5.08
C ALA A 141 -0.43 5.46 -4.37
N LYS A 142 -0.94 6.58 -4.93
CA LYS A 142 -2.14 7.27 -4.41
C LYS A 142 -3.37 6.35 -4.42
N GLN A 143 -3.57 5.58 -5.50
CA GLN A 143 -4.68 4.62 -5.58
C GLN A 143 -4.53 3.49 -4.55
N ALA A 144 -3.32 2.95 -4.39
CA ALA A 144 -3.00 1.95 -3.39
C ALA A 144 -3.21 2.47 -1.95
N GLY A 145 -2.81 3.71 -1.66
CA GLY A 145 -3.05 4.35 -0.37
C GLY A 145 -4.55 4.55 -0.07
N GLY A 146 -5.35 4.91 -1.08
CA GLY A 146 -6.80 4.96 -0.95
C GLY A 146 -7.41 3.58 -0.65
N ALA A 147 -7.00 2.55 -1.40
CA ALA A 147 -7.45 1.18 -1.19
C ALA A 147 -7.04 0.62 0.19
N TRP A 148 -5.81 0.92 0.63
CA TRP A 148 -5.32 0.58 1.97
C TRP A 148 -6.19 1.19 3.06
N LEU A 149 -6.52 2.49 2.96
CA LEU A 149 -7.44 3.15 3.89
C LEU A 149 -8.82 2.47 3.89
N GLN A 150 -9.37 2.13 2.73
CA GLN A 150 -10.66 1.44 2.66
C GLN A 150 -10.61 0.04 3.30
N LYS A 151 -9.51 -0.70 3.14
CA LYS A 151 -9.32 -2.00 3.78
C LYS A 151 -9.22 -1.88 5.30
N LYS A 152 -8.49 -0.87 5.80
CA LYS A 152 -8.43 -0.58 7.24
C LYS A 152 -9.78 -0.19 7.82
N LEU A 153 -10.56 0.60 7.08
CA LEU A 153 -11.94 0.92 7.45
C LEU A 153 -12.82 -0.34 7.48
N GLY A 154 -12.64 -1.28 6.55
CA GLY A 154 -13.41 -2.53 6.52
C GLY A 154 -13.09 -3.52 7.64
N GLY A 155 -11.87 -3.46 8.22
CA GLY A 155 -11.40 -4.40 9.23
C GLY A 155 -11.53 -3.95 10.69
N GLY A 156 -12.22 -2.83 10.97
CA GLY A 156 -12.39 -2.31 12.34
C GLY A 156 -11.10 -1.80 13.00
N GLY A 157 -10.08 -1.43 12.20
CA GLY A 157 -8.80 -0.96 12.74
C GLY A 157 -8.89 0.40 13.43
N THR A 158 -7.97 0.69 14.36
CA THR A 158 -7.92 1.96 15.10
C THR A 158 -7.65 3.17 14.19
N SER A 159 -8.14 4.35 14.57
CA SER A 159 -7.90 5.62 13.85
C SER A 159 -6.44 6.08 13.88
N SER A 160 -5.58 5.45 14.70
CA SER A 160 -4.16 5.78 14.83
C SER A 160 -3.33 5.33 13.61
N GLN A 161 -3.56 4.13 13.08
CA GLN A 161 -2.79 3.63 11.92
C GLN A 161 -2.96 4.53 10.68
N PRO A 162 -4.19 4.89 10.26
CA PRO A 162 -4.40 5.85 9.16
C PRO A 162 -3.73 7.21 9.38
N PHE A 163 -3.69 7.71 10.62
CA PHE A 163 -3.04 8.97 10.93
C PHE A 163 -1.53 8.92 10.67
N ARG A 164 -0.89 7.83 11.11
CA ARG A 164 0.56 7.58 10.92
C ARG A 164 0.92 7.32 9.47
N PHE A 165 0.13 6.52 8.76
CA PHE A 165 0.29 6.26 7.32
C PHE A 165 0.24 7.54 6.50
N LEU A 166 -0.65 8.48 6.89
CA LEU A 166 -0.73 9.80 6.27
C LEU A 166 0.40 10.76 6.71
N HIS A 167 1.37 10.28 7.50
CA HIS A 167 2.47 11.03 8.10
C HIS A 167 2.03 12.25 8.93
N LEU A 168 0.80 12.24 9.44
CA LEU A 168 0.27 13.36 10.21
C LEU A 168 0.93 13.46 11.58
N ASN A 169 1.41 12.36 12.15
CA ASN A 169 2.16 12.34 13.42
C ASN A 169 3.55 13.00 13.33
N LYS A 170 4.05 13.25 12.11
CA LYS A 170 5.33 13.93 11.86
C LYS A 170 5.16 15.32 11.26
N ALA A 171 3.93 15.76 10.97
CA ALA A 171 3.67 17.03 10.29
C ALA A 171 3.82 18.26 11.21
N GLY A 172 3.83 18.07 12.53
CA GLY A 172 4.07 19.13 13.51
C GLY A 172 3.01 20.22 13.39
N GLU A 173 3.42 21.49 13.39
CA GLU A 173 2.50 22.64 13.29
C GLU A 173 1.67 22.65 12.00
N LYS A 174 2.14 21.97 10.95
CA LYS A 174 1.42 21.86 9.67
C LYS A 174 0.34 20.77 9.67
N THR A 175 0.18 20.02 10.77
CA THR A 175 -0.74 18.88 10.84
C THR A 175 -2.15 19.25 10.42
N LEU A 176 -2.77 20.26 11.04
CA LEU A 176 -4.17 20.64 10.76
C LEU A 176 -4.36 21.32 9.40
N ALA A 177 -3.33 21.99 8.89
CA ALA A 177 -3.35 22.64 7.58
C ALA A 177 -3.10 21.66 6.42
N SER A 178 -2.58 20.46 6.70
CA SER A 178 -2.26 19.46 5.69
C SER A 178 -3.53 18.94 4.99
N PRO A 179 -3.55 18.86 3.64
CA PRO A 179 -4.63 18.17 2.93
C PRO A 179 -4.83 16.72 3.39
N LYS A 180 -3.77 16.05 3.86
CA LYS A 180 -3.83 14.69 4.41
C LYS A 180 -4.67 14.62 5.69
N PHE A 181 -4.75 15.72 6.46
CA PHE A 181 -5.61 15.80 7.63
C PHE A 181 -7.09 15.74 7.25
N LYS A 182 -7.48 16.37 6.13
CA LYS A 182 -8.85 16.24 5.59
C LYS A 182 -9.15 14.79 5.21
N THR A 183 -8.19 14.08 4.60
CA THR A 183 -8.33 12.65 4.30
C THR A 183 -8.53 11.82 5.56
N TRP A 184 -7.72 12.06 6.61
CA TRP A 184 -7.87 11.37 7.88
C TRP A 184 -9.19 11.71 8.60
N ALA A 185 -9.61 12.97 8.59
CA ALA A 185 -10.87 13.41 9.19
C ALA A 185 -12.07 12.73 8.51
N LYS A 186 -12.04 12.60 7.18
CA LYS A 186 -13.03 11.82 6.44
C LYS A 186 -13.02 10.35 6.86
N TYR A 187 -11.84 9.72 6.89
CA TYR A 187 -11.70 8.34 7.36
C TYR A 187 -12.30 8.15 8.76
N LEU A 188 -11.99 9.05 9.70
CA LEU A 188 -12.50 8.99 11.05
C LEU A 188 -14.04 9.10 11.10
N ASN A 189 -14.62 9.98 10.28
CA ASN A 189 -16.06 10.10 10.16
C ASN A 189 -16.69 8.80 9.63
N ASP A 190 -16.14 8.24 8.56
CA ASP A 190 -16.62 6.99 7.96
C ASP A 190 -16.47 5.81 8.95
N PHE A 191 -15.38 5.76 9.71
CA PHE A 191 -15.15 4.78 10.77
C PHE A 191 -16.19 4.88 11.88
N ASN A 192 -16.42 6.10 12.39
CA ASN A 192 -17.39 6.37 13.45
C ASN A 192 -18.84 6.08 13.03
N HIS A 193 -19.16 6.22 11.75
CA HIS A 193 -20.46 5.85 11.21
C HIS A 193 -20.61 4.32 11.10
N ARG A 194 -19.55 3.63 10.65
CA ARG A 194 -19.55 2.18 10.45
C ARG A 194 -19.48 1.38 11.76
N TYR A 195 -18.76 1.89 12.76
CA TYR A 195 -18.56 1.24 14.06
C TYR A 195 -19.01 2.16 15.20
N PRO A 196 -20.33 2.32 15.40
CA PRO A 196 -20.87 3.24 16.41
C PRO A 196 -20.40 2.89 17.84
N ASP A 197 -20.23 1.60 18.15
CA ASP A 197 -19.77 1.14 19.48
C ASP A 197 -18.28 1.39 19.74
N GLN A 198 -17.50 1.67 18.69
CA GLN A 198 -16.07 1.96 18.78
C GLN A 198 -15.78 3.43 18.46
N LYS A 199 -16.81 4.27 18.40
CA LYS A 199 -16.72 5.66 17.99
C LYS A 199 -15.72 6.41 18.85
N THR A 200 -14.87 7.20 18.20
CA THR A 200 -13.88 8.05 18.86
C THR A 200 -13.99 9.49 18.38
N THR A 201 -13.54 10.44 19.20
CA THR A 201 -13.58 11.86 18.82
C THR A 201 -12.35 12.25 18.01
N MET A 202 -12.44 13.36 17.27
CA MET A 202 -11.27 13.89 16.55
C MET A 202 -10.12 14.21 17.51
N ILE A 203 -10.41 14.75 18.69
CA ILE A 203 -9.38 15.07 19.67
C ILE A 203 -8.72 13.79 20.23
N ASP A 204 -9.50 12.74 20.51
CA ASP A 204 -8.93 11.46 20.99
C ASP A 204 -8.08 10.80 19.91
N GLY A 205 -8.50 10.84 18.64
CA GLY A 205 -7.71 10.35 17.51
C GLY A 205 -6.38 11.09 17.33
N ILE A 206 -6.36 12.41 17.54
CA ILE A 206 -5.12 13.19 17.52
C ILE A 206 -4.24 12.84 18.73
N ARG A 207 -4.82 12.72 19.93
CA ARG A 207 -4.10 12.37 21.18
C ARG A 207 -3.51 10.97 21.17
N ALA A 208 -4.10 10.05 20.41
CA ALA A 208 -3.52 8.73 20.16
C ALA A 208 -2.21 8.78 19.36
N ASN A 209 -1.87 9.93 18.76
CA ASN A 209 -0.67 10.12 17.94
C ASN A 209 0.24 11.24 18.43
N TYR A 210 -0.28 12.16 19.25
CA TYR A 210 0.44 13.25 19.87
C TYR A 210 0.19 13.26 21.37
N TYR A 211 1.26 13.26 22.16
CA TYR A 211 1.11 13.59 23.57
C TYR A 211 0.71 15.06 23.72
N ASP A 212 -0.13 15.34 24.71
CA ASP A 212 -0.79 16.63 24.93
C ASP A 212 0.14 17.86 24.84
N ARG A 213 1.36 17.77 25.41
CA ARG A 213 2.36 18.86 25.37
C ARG A 213 2.84 19.19 23.93
N ARG A 214 2.85 18.23 23.00
CA ARG A 214 3.14 18.50 21.57
C ARG A 214 1.93 18.99 20.81
N LEU A 215 0.72 18.70 21.27
CA LEU A 215 -0.49 19.17 20.62
C LEU A 215 -0.69 20.68 20.81
N LEU A 216 -0.27 21.23 21.95
CA LEU A 216 -0.38 22.67 22.24
C LEU A 216 0.26 23.59 21.17
N PRO A 217 1.55 23.45 20.81
CA PRO A 217 2.12 24.28 19.76
C PRO A 217 1.45 24.08 18.39
N ILE A 218 0.98 22.87 18.08
CA ILE A 218 0.24 22.58 16.84
C ILE A 218 -1.08 23.37 16.80
N LEU A 219 -1.86 23.34 17.88
CA LEU A 219 -3.10 24.10 18.00
C LEU A 219 -2.82 25.61 17.95
N ASN A 220 -1.79 26.10 18.65
CA ASN A 220 -1.42 27.51 18.64
C ASN A 220 -1.04 28.00 17.24
N ALA A 221 -0.27 27.23 16.49
CA ALA A 221 0.08 27.56 15.11
C ALA A 221 -1.17 27.57 14.20
N ALA A 222 -2.02 26.54 14.30
CA ALA A 222 -3.25 26.46 13.52
C ALA A 222 -4.27 27.56 13.84
N LYS A 223 -4.29 28.07 15.08
CA LYS A 223 -5.10 29.24 15.46
C LYS A 223 -4.65 30.54 14.78
N LYS A 224 -3.38 30.64 14.38
CA LYS A 224 -2.85 31.81 13.66
C LYS A 224 -3.12 31.76 12.16
N ASP A 225 -3.51 30.62 11.61
CA ASP A 225 -3.90 30.47 10.19
C ASP A 225 -5.43 30.57 10.07
N PRO A 226 -5.98 31.59 9.39
CA PRO A 226 -7.42 31.79 9.24
C PRO A 226 -8.16 30.56 8.69
N ARG A 227 -7.50 29.73 7.88
CA ARG A 227 -8.11 28.53 7.27
C ARG A 227 -8.33 27.41 8.27
N THR A 228 -7.61 27.43 9.39
CA THR A 228 -7.65 26.39 10.43
C THR A 228 -8.04 26.90 11.80
N GLU A 229 -8.19 28.22 11.98
CA GLU A 229 -8.46 28.87 13.26
C GLU A 229 -9.69 28.30 13.97
N LYS A 230 -10.81 28.21 13.26
CA LYS A 230 -12.06 27.67 13.81
C LYS A 230 -11.91 26.23 14.27
N LEU A 231 -11.27 25.39 13.45
CA LEU A 231 -11.01 23.99 13.78
C LEU A 231 -10.08 23.87 14.99
N ALA A 232 -8.99 24.64 15.02
CA ALA A 232 -8.02 24.63 16.09
C ALA A 232 -8.63 25.09 17.42
N THR A 233 -9.50 26.11 17.38
CA THR A 233 -10.24 26.59 18.56
C THR A 233 -11.19 25.52 19.10
N ASN A 234 -11.95 24.85 18.21
CA ASN A 234 -12.82 23.74 18.61
C ASN A 234 -12.03 22.57 19.23
N LEU A 235 -10.89 22.20 18.64
CA LEU A 235 -10.03 21.15 19.16
C LEU A 235 -9.38 21.54 20.50
N GLN A 236 -9.00 22.80 20.68
CA GLN A 236 -8.50 23.31 21.95
C GLN A 236 -9.56 23.20 23.05
N ASN A 237 -10.80 23.62 22.77
CA ASN A 237 -11.90 23.51 23.73
C ASN A 237 -12.20 22.04 24.06
N ALA A 238 -12.19 21.15 23.08
CA ALA A 238 -12.36 19.71 23.29
C ALA A 238 -11.23 19.12 24.14
N LEU A 239 -9.99 19.57 23.95
CA LEU A 239 -8.84 19.15 24.75
C LEU A 239 -8.98 19.59 26.22
N ILE A 240 -9.39 20.85 26.45
CA ILE A 240 -9.64 21.38 27.79
C ILE A 240 -10.75 20.58 28.50
N ALA A 241 -11.86 20.33 27.80
CA ALA A 241 -12.95 19.52 28.35
C ALA A 241 -12.48 18.11 28.75
N LYS A 242 -11.61 17.48 27.93
CA LYS A 242 -10.99 16.19 28.26
C LYS A 242 -10.12 16.27 29.50
N TRP A 243 -9.27 17.29 29.62
CA TRP A 243 -8.43 17.46 30.81
C TRP A 243 -9.22 17.66 32.10
N ILE A 244 -10.33 18.40 32.04
CA ILE A 244 -11.24 18.59 33.18
C ILE A 244 -11.85 17.24 33.58
N ALA A 245 -12.37 16.47 32.62
CA ALA A 245 -12.94 15.15 32.86
C ALA A 245 -11.92 14.15 33.42
N GLU A 246 -10.67 14.21 32.94
CA GLU A 246 -9.54 13.39 33.39
C GLU A 246 -8.92 13.86 34.72
N LYS A 247 -9.43 14.97 35.31
CA LYS A 247 -8.87 15.60 36.52
C LYS A 247 -7.36 15.87 36.41
N LYS A 248 -6.88 16.25 35.22
CA LYS A 248 -5.45 16.51 35.00
C LYS A 248 -4.98 17.73 35.78
N ASN A 249 -3.78 17.62 36.34
CA ASN A 249 -3.15 18.72 37.08
C ASN A 249 -2.86 19.92 36.15
N PRO A 250 -3.29 21.15 36.49
CA PRO A 250 -3.04 22.36 35.70
C PRO A 250 -1.54 22.62 35.40
N SER A 251 -0.62 22.11 36.22
CA SER A 251 0.83 22.20 35.99
C SER A 251 1.31 21.52 34.71
N ILE A 252 0.53 20.59 34.13
CA ILE A 252 0.80 20.00 32.80
C ILE A 252 0.55 21.02 31.67
N CYS A 253 -0.26 22.05 31.94
CA CYS A 253 -0.64 23.10 30.97
C CYS A 253 0.32 24.30 30.99
N GLY A 254 1.11 24.46 32.05
CA GLY A 254 2.06 25.56 32.21
C GLY A 254 3.44 25.22 31.66
N THR A 255 3.97 26.04 30.77
CA THR A 255 5.43 26.09 30.57
C THR A 255 6.05 26.44 31.93
N ARG A 256 6.98 25.62 32.44
CA ARG A 256 7.88 26.07 33.51
C ARG A 256 8.53 27.36 33.01
N LYS A 257 8.12 28.52 33.54
CA LYS A 257 8.97 29.71 33.50
C LYS A 257 10.27 29.30 34.20
N ALA A 258 11.39 29.37 33.49
CA ALA A 258 12.68 29.23 34.12
C ALA A 258 12.77 30.26 35.26
N PRO A 259 13.27 29.90 36.45
CA PRO A 259 13.53 30.90 37.48
C PRO A 259 14.59 31.85 36.92
N MET A 260 14.26 33.13 36.81
CA MET A 260 15.27 34.18 36.60
C MET A 260 16.18 34.13 37.83
N LYS A 261 17.46 33.82 37.59
CA LYS A 261 18.56 34.17 38.47
C LYS A 261 19.33 35.29 37.80
#